data_AF-A0A7R6Z6Q9-F1
#
_entry.id   AF-A0A7R6Z6Q9-F1
#
_cell.length_a   1.000
_cell.length_b   1.000
_cell.length_c   1.000
_cell.angle_alpha   90.00
_cell.angle_beta   90.00
_cell.angle_gamma   90.00
#
_symmetry.space_group_name_H-M   'P 1'
#
loop_
_entity.id
_entity.type
_entity.pdbx_description
1 polymer ?
#
loop_
_entity_poly.entity_id
_entity_poly.type
_entity_poly.pdbx_seq_one_letter_code
_entity_poly.pdbx_strand_id
1 'polypeptide(L)'
;MSSDLRAPLRRYKPERRRAQLIPRAHDKLVGVADIGSTGRPTFVPDTNIYIMAAAGTLPDVARRLVDRSLLFHCSVCLAELATGVANYDPARPDWHPVRDHYATLFASIPDSRVLIPDHQIWIDAGVIAGTLSRTQNFQKHQRKECLNDALIYLTAVKAGLPLLTANTIDFDLIQQVAPGGQFVHL
;
A
#
# COMPACT_ATOMS: atom_id res chain seq x y z
N MET A 1 -12.98 18.65 14.84
CA MET A 1 -11.93 17.64 15.10
C MET A 1 -10.61 18.38 15.23
N SER A 2 -9.83 18.11 16.28
CA SER A 2 -8.50 18.73 16.46
C SER A 2 -7.45 17.76 15.94
N SER A 3 -6.53 18.23 15.10
CA SER A 3 -5.32 17.49 14.76
C SER A 3 -4.41 17.41 15.99
N ASP A 4 -4.03 16.20 16.41
CA ASP A 4 -3.07 15.99 17.50
C ASP A 4 -1.80 15.34 16.98
N LEU A 5 -0.73 16.14 16.82
CA LEU A 5 0.60 15.65 16.46
C LEU A 5 1.31 14.96 17.64
N ARG A 6 0.96 15.28 18.90
CA ARG A 6 1.65 14.72 20.07
C ARG A 6 1.34 13.24 20.25
N ALA A 7 0.12 12.81 19.98
CA ALA A 7 -0.24 11.39 20.06
C ALA A 7 0.60 10.50 19.12
N PRO A 8 0.75 10.81 17.82
CA PRO A 8 1.59 10.03 16.90
C PRO A 8 3.07 10.09 17.26
N LEU A 9 3.60 11.24 17.69
CA LEU A 9 4.97 11.35 18.17
C LEU A 9 5.22 10.41 19.37
N ARG A 10 4.31 10.36 20.33
CA ARG A 10 4.41 9.46 21.49
C ARG A 10 4.27 7.98 21.08
N ARG A 11 3.44 7.69 20.09
CA ARG A 11 3.18 6.32 19.59
C ARG A 11 4.38 5.76 18.84
N TYR A 12 4.87 6.50 17.84
CA TYR A 12 5.92 6.02 16.93
C TYR A 12 7.35 6.33 17.39
N LYS A 13 7.49 7.29 18.33
CA LYS A 13 8.76 7.64 19.01
C LYS A 13 9.89 7.90 18.01
N PRO A 14 9.73 8.83 17.06
CA PRO A 14 10.73 9.12 16.03
C PRO A 14 12.12 9.42 16.60
N GLU A 15 12.19 10.05 17.78
CA GLU A 15 13.42 10.41 18.50
C GLU A 15 14.23 9.20 18.98
N ARG A 16 13.58 8.04 19.16
CA ARG A 16 14.23 6.77 19.50
C ARG A 16 14.76 6.04 18.28
N ARG A 17 14.30 6.37 17.07
CA ARG A 17 14.74 5.77 15.81
C ARG A 17 15.92 6.57 15.26
N ARG A 18 17.14 6.16 15.63
CA ARG A 18 18.40 6.84 15.27
C ARG A 18 19.24 6.10 14.23
N ALA A 19 19.24 4.77 14.29
CA ALA A 19 19.94 3.93 13.32
C ALA A 19 19.07 3.66 12.09
N GLN A 20 19.70 3.26 10.98
CA GLN A 20 18.98 2.69 9.84
C GLN A 20 18.27 1.41 10.28
N LEU A 21 17.15 1.11 9.63
CA LEU A 21 16.40 -0.10 9.92
C LEU A 21 16.85 -1.14 8.90
N ILE A 22 16.93 -2.39 9.33
CA ILE A 22 17.34 -3.49 8.46
C ILE A 22 16.07 -4.23 8.07
N PRO A 23 15.77 -4.38 6.77
CA PRO A 23 14.64 -5.19 6.35
C PRO A 23 14.75 -6.61 6.90
N ARG A 24 13.64 -7.14 7.41
CA ARG A 24 13.58 -8.51 7.91
C ARG A 24 13.75 -9.48 6.75
N ALA A 25 14.33 -10.65 7.06
CA ALA A 25 14.43 -11.74 6.10
C ALA A 25 13.03 -12.21 5.67
N HIS A 26 12.91 -12.63 4.42
CA HIS A 26 11.65 -13.00 3.79
C HIS A 26 10.92 -14.14 4.52
N ASP A 27 11.66 -15.08 5.12
CA ASP A 27 11.11 -16.18 5.94
C ASP A 27 10.49 -15.72 7.27
N LYS A 28 10.67 -14.44 7.64
CA LYS A 28 10.04 -13.81 8.82
C LYS A 28 8.81 -12.99 8.46
N LEU A 29 8.45 -12.94 7.19
CA LEU A 29 7.32 -12.19 6.67
C LEU A 29 6.26 -13.17 6.17
N VAL A 30 5.02 -12.70 6.11
CA VAL A 30 3.90 -13.53 5.62
C VAL A 30 3.78 -13.34 4.13
N GLY A 31 3.90 -14.42 3.38
CA GLY A 31 3.75 -14.44 1.94
C GLY A 31 2.38 -14.92 1.50
N VAL A 32 2.06 -14.71 0.23
CA VAL A 32 0.84 -15.27 -0.41
C VAL A 32 0.78 -16.79 -0.29
N ALA A 33 1.93 -17.48 -0.21
CA ALA A 33 2.01 -18.92 -0.01
C ALA A 33 1.53 -19.38 1.37
N ASP A 34 1.58 -18.50 2.38
CA ASP A 34 1.13 -18.79 3.74
C ASP A 34 -0.39 -18.61 3.89
N ILE A 35 -1.05 -18.01 2.90
CA ILE A 35 -2.50 -17.81 2.91
C ILE A 35 -3.19 -19.09 2.43
N GLY A 36 -3.85 -19.79 3.37
CA GLY A 36 -4.52 -21.06 3.13
C GLY A 36 -5.43 -21.05 1.89
N SER A 37 -5.49 -22.18 1.18
CA SER A 37 -6.15 -22.31 -0.13
C SER A 37 -7.69 -22.27 -0.07
N THR A 38 -8.29 -22.33 1.12
CA THR A 38 -9.74 -22.34 1.32
C THR A 38 -10.25 -20.97 1.78
N GLY A 39 -11.55 -20.74 1.62
CA GLY A 39 -12.22 -19.51 2.04
C GLY A 39 -12.00 -18.29 1.13
N ARG A 40 -12.57 -17.16 1.56
CA ARG A 40 -12.50 -15.87 0.87
C ARG A 40 -11.73 -14.86 1.73
N PRO A 41 -10.40 -14.79 1.60
CA PRO A 41 -9.61 -13.83 2.36
C PRO A 41 -9.96 -12.41 1.91
N THR A 42 -9.74 -11.44 2.80
CA THR A 42 -10.02 -10.03 2.55
C THR A 42 -8.72 -9.26 2.60
N PHE A 43 -8.46 -8.41 1.59
CA PHE A 43 -7.22 -7.65 1.48
C PHE A 43 -7.48 -6.21 1.05
N VAL A 44 -6.51 -5.36 1.34
CA VAL A 44 -6.31 -4.10 0.60
C VAL A 44 -5.13 -4.32 -0.35
N PRO A 45 -5.29 -4.31 -1.68
CA PRO A 45 -4.15 -4.35 -2.58
C PRO A 45 -3.45 -2.99 -2.65
N ASP A 46 -2.12 -3.04 -2.67
CA ASP A 46 -1.24 -1.93 -3.05
C ASP A 46 -1.33 -1.66 -4.56
N THR A 47 -0.92 -0.47 -4.99
CA THR A 47 -0.97 0.00 -6.39
C THR A 47 -0.24 -0.94 -7.35
N ASN A 48 0.91 -1.49 -6.93
CA ASN A 48 1.68 -2.43 -7.76
C ASN A 48 0.89 -3.71 -8.11
N ILE A 49 -0.03 -4.16 -7.25
CA ILE A 49 -0.83 -5.37 -7.51
C ILE A 49 -1.77 -5.15 -8.70
N TYR A 50 -2.41 -3.97 -8.77
CA TYR A 50 -3.27 -3.62 -9.92
C TYR A 50 -2.46 -3.52 -11.21
N ILE A 51 -1.30 -2.86 -11.15
CA ILE A 51 -0.42 -2.69 -12.32
C ILE A 51 0.07 -4.05 -12.82
N MET A 52 0.52 -4.93 -11.93
CA MET A 52 0.97 -6.27 -12.29
C MET A 52 -0.15 -7.14 -12.84
N ALA A 53 -1.36 -7.04 -12.28
CA ALA A 53 -2.53 -7.75 -12.81
C ALA A 53 -2.88 -7.27 -14.22
N ALA A 54 -2.91 -5.95 -14.45
CA ALA A 54 -3.18 -5.34 -15.75
C ALA A 54 -2.11 -5.71 -16.80
N ALA A 55 -0.85 -5.78 -16.38
CA ALA A 55 0.29 -6.17 -17.23
C ALA A 55 0.42 -7.68 -17.45
N GLY A 56 -0.38 -8.51 -16.77
CA GLY A 56 -0.25 -9.98 -16.82
C GLY A 56 1.03 -10.51 -16.19
N THR A 57 1.68 -9.74 -15.31
CA THR A 57 2.95 -10.09 -14.64
C THR A 57 2.77 -10.51 -13.19
N LEU A 58 1.53 -10.51 -12.68
CA LEU A 58 1.24 -10.98 -11.33
C LEU A 58 1.50 -12.51 -11.22
N PRO A 59 2.33 -12.98 -10.27
CA PRO A 59 2.59 -14.40 -10.10
C PRO A 59 1.32 -15.21 -9.92
N ASP A 60 1.28 -16.42 -10.48
CA ASP A 60 0.09 -17.26 -10.53
C ASP A 60 -0.54 -17.54 -9.16
N VAL A 61 0.29 -17.71 -8.12
CA VAL A 61 -0.18 -17.90 -6.74
C VAL A 61 -0.92 -16.66 -6.22
N ALA A 62 -0.39 -15.47 -6.51
CA ALA A 62 -0.97 -14.20 -6.11
C ALA A 62 -2.22 -13.87 -6.93
N ARG A 63 -2.21 -14.14 -8.24
CA ARG A 63 -3.38 -13.99 -9.12
C ARG A 63 -4.55 -14.82 -8.62
N ARG A 64 -4.35 -16.12 -8.35
CA ARG A 64 -5.40 -16.98 -7.77
C ARG A 64 -5.90 -16.48 -6.42
N LEU A 65 -5.02 -15.92 -5.60
CA LEU A 65 -5.41 -15.32 -4.32
C LEU A 65 -6.30 -14.10 -4.53
N VAL A 66 -5.90 -13.17 -5.40
CA VAL A 66 -6.66 -11.97 -5.75
C VAL A 66 -8.03 -12.34 -6.32
N ASP A 67 -8.10 -13.26 -7.27
CA ASP A 67 -9.33 -13.68 -7.96
C ASP A 67 -10.41 -14.19 -6.99
N ARG A 68 -10.01 -14.90 -5.92
CA ARG A 68 -10.96 -15.44 -4.92
C ARG A 68 -11.23 -14.52 -3.75
N SER A 69 -10.51 -13.40 -3.63
CA SER A 69 -10.55 -12.54 -2.44
C SER A 69 -11.78 -11.60 -2.43
N LEU A 70 -12.04 -11.00 -1.27
CA LEU A 70 -12.82 -9.78 -1.16
C LEU A 70 -11.85 -8.60 -1.03
N LEU A 71 -11.84 -7.69 -2.00
CA LEU A 71 -10.88 -6.59 -2.02
C LEU A 71 -11.52 -5.31 -1.51
N PHE A 72 -10.79 -4.58 -0.68
CA PHE A 72 -11.04 -3.19 -0.34
C PHE A 72 -9.96 -2.33 -0.99
N HIS A 73 -10.30 -1.09 -1.33
CA HIS A 73 -9.47 -0.26 -2.19
C HIS A 73 -9.13 1.04 -1.47
N CYS A 74 -7.86 1.26 -1.16
CA CYS A 74 -7.42 2.54 -0.60
C CYS A 74 -7.55 3.63 -1.68
N SER A 75 -8.15 4.76 -1.34
CA SER A 75 -8.30 5.90 -2.27
C SER A 75 -6.96 6.48 -2.73
N VAL A 76 -5.88 6.27 -1.95
CA VAL A 76 -4.51 6.63 -2.36
C VAL A 76 -4.06 5.78 -3.55
N CYS A 77 -4.29 4.45 -3.52
CA CYS A 77 -3.98 3.58 -4.67
C CYS A 77 -4.77 4.01 -5.91
N LEU A 78 -6.06 4.34 -5.75
CA LEU A 78 -6.88 4.84 -6.85
C LEU A 78 -6.34 6.15 -7.42
N ALA A 79 -5.90 7.08 -6.58
CA ALA A 79 -5.29 8.33 -7.03
C ALA A 79 -3.96 8.09 -7.79
N GLU A 80 -3.16 7.11 -7.35
CA GLU A 80 -1.92 6.73 -8.05
C GLU A 80 -2.21 6.10 -9.41
N LEU A 81 -3.20 5.19 -9.50
CA LEU A 81 -3.64 4.63 -10.78
C LEU A 81 -4.15 5.72 -11.73
N ALA A 82 -4.99 6.64 -11.25
CA ALA A 82 -5.49 7.75 -12.05
C ALA A 82 -4.35 8.65 -12.56
N THR A 83 -3.37 8.92 -11.70
CA THR A 83 -2.15 9.67 -12.08
C THR A 83 -1.34 8.90 -13.14
N GLY A 84 -1.19 7.59 -12.98
CA GLY A 84 -0.50 6.73 -13.94
C GLY A 84 -1.18 6.72 -15.31
N VAL A 85 -2.50 6.59 -15.35
CA VAL A 85 -3.29 6.68 -16.59
C VAL A 85 -3.12 8.05 -17.24
N ALA A 86 -3.25 9.14 -16.48
CA ALA A 86 -3.11 10.49 -17.04
C ALA A 86 -1.70 10.80 -17.55
N ASN A 87 -0.67 10.17 -16.98
CA ASN A 87 0.73 10.30 -17.41
C ASN A 87 1.10 9.37 -18.57
N TYR A 88 0.25 8.39 -18.92
CA TYR A 88 0.53 7.48 -20.02
C TYR A 88 0.46 8.22 -21.36
N ASP A 89 1.43 7.96 -22.24
CA ASP A 89 1.55 8.67 -23.52
C ASP A 89 0.34 8.38 -24.44
N PRO A 90 -0.52 9.38 -24.74
CA PRO A 90 -1.68 9.19 -25.60
C PRO A 90 -1.34 8.89 -27.06
N ALA A 91 -0.09 9.15 -27.49
CA ALA A 91 0.37 8.83 -28.84
C ALA A 91 0.70 7.34 -29.03
N ARG A 92 0.75 6.57 -27.94
CA ARG A 92 1.00 5.13 -28.00
C ARG A 92 -0.20 4.37 -28.60
N PRO A 93 0.03 3.33 -29.42
CA PRO A 93 -1.06 2.55 -30.03
C PRO A 93 -1.99 1.86 -29.01
N ASP A 94 -1.50 1.62 -27.80
CA ASP A 94 -2.20 0.92 -26.72
C ASP A 94 -2.89 1.87 -25.71
N TRP A 95 -2.90 3.19 -25.96
CA TRP A 95 -3.54 4.19 -25.09
C TRP A 95 -5.01 3.85 -24.76
N HIS A 96 -5.83 3.61 -25.79
CA HIS A 96 -7.26 3.31 -25.60
C HIS A 96 -7.48 2.01 -24.79
N PRO A 97 -6.84 0.88 -25.13
CA PRO A 97 -6.88 -0.32 -24.30
C PRO A 97 -6.50 -0.08 -22.83
N VAL A 98 -5.40 0.64 -22.56
CA VAL A 98 -4.93 0.92 -21.20
C VAL A 98 -5.94 1.77 -20.42
N ARG A 99 -6.42 2.86 -21.03
CA ARG A 99 -7.44 3.74 -20.44
C ARG A 99 -8.71 2.96 -20.10
N ASP A 100 -9.22 2.17 -21.05
CA ASP A 100 -10.50 1.46 -20.90
C ASP A 100 -10.42 0.34 -19.88
N HIS A 101 -9.25 -0.31 -19.75
CA HIS A 101 -8.99 -1.27 -18.68
C HIS A 101 -9.17 -0.63 -17.29
N TYR A 102 -8.49 0.49 -17.03
CA TYR A 102 -8.58 1.16 -15.73
C TYR A 102 -9.95 1.81 -15.50
N ALA A 103 -10.61 2.34 -16.53
CA ALA A 103 -11.97 2.84 -16.40
C ALA A 103 -12.96 1.72 -15.98
N THR A 104 -12.81 0.52 -16.57
CA THR A 104 -13.60 -0.66 -16.20
C THR A 104 -13.29 -1.11 -14.78
N LEU A 105 -12.01 -1.12 -14.38
CA LEU A 105 -11.61 -1.42 -13.00
C LEU A 105 -12.31 -0.47 -12.01
N PHE A 106 -12.25 0.85 -12.24
CA PHE A 106 -12.86 1.84 -11.35
C PHE A 106 -14.38 1.66 -11.27
N ALA A 107 -15.05 1.42 -12.42
CA ALA A 107 -16.49 1.17 -12.45
C ALA A 107 -16.91 -0.12 -11.72
N SER A 108 -15.99 -1.08 -11.57
CA SER A 108 -16.25 -2.34 -10.86
C SER A 108 -16.14 -2.24 -9.34
N ILE A 109 -15.58 -1.15 -8.81
CA ILE A 109 -15.35 -0.96 -7.38
C ILE A 109 -16.57 -0.28 -6.77
N PRO A 110 -17.35 -0.95 -5.89
CA PRO A 110 -18.44 -0.29 -5.18
C PRO A 110 -17.90 0.67 -4.11
N ASP A 111 -18.59 1.78 -3.88
CA ASP A 111 -18.21 2.80 -2.87
C ASP A 111 -18.02 2.21 -1.48
N SER A 112 -18.80 1.18 -1.12
CA SER A 112 -18.69 0.48 0.17
C SER A 112 -17.38 -0.29 0.37
N ARG A 113 -16.58 -0.45 -0.70
CA ARG A 113 -15.24 -1.07 -0.65
C ARG A 113 -14.11 -0.05 -0.77
N VAL A 114 -14.42 1.25 -0.87
CA VAL A 114 -13.39 2.30 -0.90
C VAL A 114 -13.05 2.72 0.52
N LEU A 115 -11.76 2.67 0.86
CA LEU A 115 -11.22 3.11 2.13
C LEU A 115 -10.52 4.45 1.94
N ILE A 116 -10.90 5.44 2.75
CA ILE A 116 -10.37 6.80 2.66
C ILE A 116 -9.53 7.09 3.91
N PRO A 117 -8.26 7.50 3.77
CA PRO A 117 -7.45 7.91 4.91
C PRO A 117 -8.06 9.16 5.53
N ASP A 118 -8.35 9.09 6.83
CA ASP A 118 -8.81 10.26 7.58
C ASP A 118 -7.65 11.15 8.01
N HIS A 119 -8.00 12.31 8.57
CA HIS A 119 -7.02 13.29 9.06
C HIS A 119 -5.99 12.71 10.03
N GLN A 120 -6.35 11.72 10.86
CA GLN A 120 -5.40 11.11 11.80
C GLN A 120 -4.42 10.19 11.06
N ILE A 121 -4.89 9.39 10.09
CA ILE A 121 -4.01 8.59 9.22
C ILE A 121 -2.99 9.47 8.51
N TRP A 122 -3.38 10.66 8.02
CA TRP A 122 -2.45 11.60 7.40
C TRP A 122 -1.33 12.06 8.35
N ILE A 123 -1.66 12.37 9.60
CA ILE A 123 -0.67 12.79 10.60
C ILE A 123 0.25 11.61 10.97
N ASP A 124 -0.33 10.43 11.19
CA ASP A 124 0.40 9.21 11.53
C ASP A 124 1.39 8.85 10.40
N ALA A 125 0.93 8.83 9.15
CA ALA A 125 1.75 8.57 7.98
C ALA A 125 2.87 9.60 7.82
N GLY A 126 2.60 10.89 8.06
CA GLY A 126 3.60 11.94 8.04
C GLY A 126 4.73 11.72 9.06
N VAL A 127 4.40 11.29 10.28
CA VAL A 127 5.41 10.98 11.31
C VAL A 127 6.25 9.76 10.89
N ILE A 128 5.63 8.70 10.35
CA ILE A 128 6.34 7.51 9.88
C ILE A 128 7.26 7.85 8.71
N ALA A 129 6.73 8.50 7.67
CA ALA A 129 7.48 8.86 6.48
C ALA A 129 8.64 9.80 6.79
N GLY A 130 8.45 10.79 7.68
CA GLY A 130 9.54 11.66 8.15
C GLY A 130 10.61 10.90 8.93
N THR A 131 10.22 9.92 9.73
CA THR A 131 11.16 9.05 10.48
C THR A 131 11.99 8.19 9.54
N LEU A 132 11.35 7.53 8.58
CA LEU A 132 12.03 6.68 7.59
C LEU A 132 12.89 7.50 6.65
N SER A 133 12.41 8.67 6.22
CA SER A 133 13.20 9.58 5.36
C SER A 133 14.55 9.95 5.99
N ARG A 134 14.55 10.24 7.29
CA ARG A 134 15.77 10.57 8.04
C ARG A 134 16.65 9.34 8.31
N THR A 135 16.05 8.20 8.66
CA THR A 135 16.83 7.02 9.09
C THR A 135 17.35 6.21 7.90
N GLN A 136 16.64 6.17 6.78
CA GLN A 136 17.01 5.40 5.59
C GLN A 136 17.69 6.25 4.50
N ASN A 137 17.93 7.54 4.76
CA ASN A 137 18.55 8.48 3.82
C ASN A 137 17.79 8.63 2.48
N PHE A 138 16.46 8.72 2.55
CA PHE A 138 15.62 8.79 1.36
C PHE A 138 15.85 10.05 0.52
N GLN A 139 15.94 9.82 -0.78
CA GLN A 139 15.93 10.84 -1.81
C GLN A 139 14.56 11.49 -1.93
N LYS A 140 14.49 12.68 -2.54
CA LYS A 140 13.27 13.50 -2.60
C LYS A 140 12.05 12.73 -3.14
N HIS A 141 12.22 11.88 -4.15
CA HIS A 141 11.13 11.07 -4.74
C HIS A 141 10.63 10.00 -3.76
N GLN A 142 11.56 9.27 -3.12
CA GLN A 142 11.27 8.22 -2.13
C GLN A 142 10.48 8.73 -0.92
N ARG A 143 10.60 10.02 -0.56
CA ARG A 143 9.84 10.60 0.57
C ARG A 143 8.34 10.67 0.28
N LYS A 144 7.97 10.97 -0.97
CA LYS A 144 6.57 11.03 -1.39
C LYS A 144 6.01 9.61 -1.49
N GLU A 145 6.76 8.69 -2.09
CA GLU A 145 6.41 7.26 -2.19
C GLU A 145 6.19 6.68 -0.79
N CYS A 146 7.13 6.89 0.13
CA CYS A 146 6.99 6.42 1.51
C CYS A 146 5.77 7.03 2.25
N LEU A 147 5.42 8.29 1.98
CA LEU A 147 4.20 8.88 2.54
C LEU A 147 2.95 8.15 2.02
N ASN A 148 2.87 7.91 0.71
CA ASN A 148 1.75 7.19 0.10
C ASN A 148 1.66 5.75 0.61
N ASP A 149 2.78 5.03 0.68
CA ASP A 149 2.84 3.68 1.23
C ASP A 149 2.38 3.65 2.70
N ALA A 150 2.83 4.62 3.51
CA ALA A 150 2.39 4.72 4.90
C ALA A 150 0.89 5.02 5.03
N LEU A 151 0.32 5.83 4.15
CA LEU A 151 -1.13 6.08 4.10
C LEU A 151 -1.90 4.80 3.74
N ILE A 152 -1.44 4.07 2.72
CA ILE A 152 -2.07 2.83 2.27
C ILE A 152 -2.04 1.78 3.40
N TYR A 153 -0.86 1.57 4.01
CA TYR A 153 -0.69 0.64 5.12
C TYR A 153 -1.57 1.00 6.31
N LEU A 154 -1.54 2.26 6.79
CA LEU A 154 -2.31 2.67 7.95
C LEU A 154 -3.82 2.66 7.69
N THR A 155 -4.25 2.91 6.45
CA THR A 155 -5.66 2.77 6.05
C THR A 155 -6.10 1.31 6.15
N ALA A 156 -5.28 0.36 5.68
CA ALA A 156 -5.53 -1.06 5.84
C ALA A 156 -5.56 -1.49 7.32
N VAL A 157 -4.58 -1.03 8.11
CA VAL A 157 -4.50 -1.28 9.56
C VAL A 157 -5.77 -0.79 10.26
N LYS A 158 -6.25 0.42 9.96
CA LYS A 158 -7.46 0.98 10.57
C LYS A 158 -8.71 0.17 10.20
N ALA A 159 -8.77 -0.37 8.98
CA ALA A 159 -9.84 -1.25 8.54
C ALA A 159 -9.73 -2.68 9.12
N GLY A 160 -8.64 -3.01 9.81
CA GLY A 160 -8.38 -4.36 10.32
C GLY A 160 -8.08 -5.37 9.21
N LEU A 161 -7.57 -4.91 8.07
CA LEU A 161 -7.32 -5.72 6.87
C LEU A 161 -5.82 -5.83 6.58
N PRO A 162 -5.34 -7.00 6.13
CA PRO A 162 -3.98 -7.14 5.61
C PRO A 162 -3.82 -6.40 4.26
N LEU A 163 -2.66 -5.78 4.08
CA LEU A 163 -2.25 -5.18 2.82
C LEU A 163 -1.55 -6.23 1.93
N LEU A 164 -1.89 -6.34 0.65
CA LEU A 164 -1.20 -7.20 -0.32
C LEU A 164 -0.28 -6.34 -1.20
N THR A 165 1.01 -6.66 -1.30
CA THR A 165 1.99 -5.83 -2.01
C THR A 165 3.16 -6.63 -2.60
N ALA A 166 3.75 -6.16 -3.69
CA ALA A 166 5.05 -6.61 -4.18
C ALA A 166 6.24 -5.84 -3.57
N ASN A 167 5.99 -4.72 -2.88
CA ASN A 167 7.02 -3.86 -2.29
C ASN A 167 7.39 -4.29 -0.86
N THR A 168 7.99 -5.46 -0.72
CA THR A 168 8.28 -6.07 0.58
C THR A 168 9.16 -5.18 1.48
N ILE A 169 10.16 -4.50 0.92
CA ILE A 169 11.15 -3.76 1.70
C ILE A 169 10.51 -2.54 2.37
N ASP A 170 9.79 -1.71 1.61
CA ASP A 170 9.27 -0.45 2.17
C ASP A 170 8.15 -0.71 3.18
N PHE A 171 7.25 -1.66 2.90
CA PHE A 171 6.21 -2.04 3.85
C PHE A 171 6.76 -2.75 5.09
N ASP A 172 7.87 -3.48 4.98
CA ASP A 172 8.58 -3.99 6.15
C ASP A 172 9.12 -2.86 7.03
N LEU A 173 9.79 -1.88 6.43
CA LEU A 173 10.32 -0.71 7.14
C LEU A 173 9.21 0.09 7.83
N ILE A 174 8.07 0.28 7.14
CA ILE A 174 6.86 0.92 7.71
C ILE A 174 6.32 0.09 8.88
N GLN A 175 6.18 -1.23 8.74
CA GLN A 175 5.67 -2.10 9.80
C GLN A 175 6.61 -2.13 11.03
N GLN A 176 7.93 -2.03 10.84
CA GLN A 176 8.89 -1.92 11.96
C GLN A 176 8.71 -0.64 12.78
N VAL A 177 8.21 0.44 12.18
CA VAL A 177 7.84 1.69 12.88
C VAL A 177 6.42 1.60 13.45
N ALA A 178 5.49 1.03 12.68
CA ALA A 178 4.07 0.90 13.00
C ALA A 178 3.60 -0.58 12.99
N PRO A 179 3.84 -1.34 14.06
CA PRO A 179 3.62 -2.79 14.10
C PRO A 179 2.15 -3.22 14.22
N GLY A 180 1.20 -2.29 14.03
CA GLY A 180 -0.22 -2.49 14.34
C GLY A 180 -1.06 -3.23 13.30
N GLY A 181 -0.48 -3.56 12.14
CA GLY A 181 -1.17 -4.30 11.08
C GLY A 181 -0.26 -5.32 10.41
N GLN A 182 -0.73 -5.87 9.31
CA GLN A 182 -0.06 -6.92 8.55
C GLN A 182 0.02 -6.53 7.09
N PHE A 183 1.16 -6.75 6.46
CA PHE A 183 1.25 -6.85 5.01
C PHE A 183 1.56 -8.30 4.63
N VAL A 184 1.13 -8.69 3.43
CA VAL A 184 1.37 -9.96 2.78
C VAL A 184 2.13 -9.67 1.50
N HIS A 185 3.30 -10.26 1.36
CA HIS A 185 4.12 -10.10 0.15
C HIS A 185 3.84 -11.20 -0.86
N LEU A 186 4.20 -10.94 -2.12
CA LEU A 186 4.13 -11.92 -3.21
C LEU A 186 5.10 -13.10 -3.03
#